data_AF-A0A7I6HVI0-F1
#
_entry.id   AF-A0A7I6HVI0-F1
#
_cell.length_a   1.000
_cell.length_b   1.000
_cell.length_c   1.000
_cell.angle_alpha   90.00
_cell.angle_beta   90.00
_cell.angle_gamma   90.00
#
_symmetry.space_group_name_H-M   'P 1'
#
loop_
_entity.id
_entity.type
_entity.pdbx_description
1 polymer ?
#
loop_
_entity_poly.entity_id
_entity_poly.type
_entity_poly.pdbx_seq_one_letter_code
_entity_poly.pdbx_strand_id
1 'polypeptide(L)'
;ICLYAHIGRGLYYGSYMFQETWNIGVLLLLTVMATAFVGYVLPWGQMSFWGATVITNLLSAIPYIGTTLVEWIWGGFSVDKATLTRFFAFHFILPFIITALAAVHLLFL
;
A
#
# COMPACT_ATOMS: atom_id res chain seq x y z
N ILE A 1 -9.78 3.95 -10.32
CA ILE A 1 -10.40 3.83 -11.66
C ILE A 1 -9.34 3.74 -12.75
N CYS A 2 -8.53 4.79 -12.97
CA CYS A 2 -7.49 4.80 -14.02
C CYS A 2 -6.52 3.61 -13.94
N LEU A 3 -6.06 3.23 -12.74
CA LEU A 3 -5.18 2.07 -12.56
C LEU A 3 -5.82 0.76 -13.05
N TYR A 4 -7.08 0.51 -12.69
CA TYR A 4 -7.78 -0.70 -13.13
C TYR A 4 -8.02 -0.71 -14.65
N ALA A 5 -8.38 0.44 -15.24
CA ALA A 5 -8.50 0.56 -16.69
C ALA A 5 -7.15 0.34 -17.39
N HIS A 6 -6.06 0.87 -16.83
CA HIS A 6 -4.71 0.72 -17.34
C HIS A 6 -4.24 -0.74 -17.30
N ILE A 7 -4.47 -1.44 -16.18
CA ILE A 7 -4.19 -2.87 -16.03
C ILE A 7 -5.06 -3.69 -16.99
N GLY A 8 -6.37 -3.40 -17.08
CA GLY A 8 -7.29 -4.08 -17.98
C GLY A 8 -6.88 -3.94 -19.44
N ARG A 9 -6.44 -2.76 -19.86
CA ARG A 9 -5.82 -2.53 -21.18
C ARG A 9 -4.60 -3.43 -21.37
N GLY A 10 -3.70 -3.47 -20.38
CA GLY A 10 -2.49 -4.28 -20.45
C GLY A 10 -2.76 -5.78 -20.57
N LEU A 11 -3.79 -6.29 -19.88
CA LEU A 11 -4.24 -7.67 -20.03
C LEU A 11 -4.84 -7.92 -21.41
N TYR A 12 -5.75 -7.05 -21.87
CA TYR A 12 -6.45 -7.22 -23.15
C TYR A 12 -5.51 -7.22 -24.37
N TYR A 13 -4.49 -6.37 -24.36
CA TYR A 13 -3.53 -6.24 -25.47
C TYR A 13 -2.22 -7.03 -25.26
N GLY A 14 -2.12 -7.88 -24.23
CA GLY A 14 -0.90 -8.64 -23.98
C GLY A 14 0.32 -7.80 -23.58
N SER A 15 0.12 -6.58 -23.08
CA SER A 15 1.22 -5.68 -22.68
C SER A 15 2.03 -6.20 -21.49
N TYR A 16 1.50 -7.17 -20.73
CA TYR A 16 2.23 -7.88 -19.68
C TYR A 16 3.45 -8.66 -20.19
N MET A 17 3.57 -8.85 -21.51
CA MET A 17 4.75 -9.45 -22.14
C MET A 17 6.00 -8.57 -22.01
N PHE A 18 5.86 -7.25 -21.79
CA PHE A 18 6.96 -6.39 -21.36
C PHE A 18 7.21 -6.60 -19.85
N GLN A 19 7.91 -7.69 -19.53
CA GLN A 19 7.97 -8.22 -18.16
C GLN A 19 8.50 -7.21 -17.13
N GLU A 20 9.56 -6.47 -17.45
CA GLU A 20 10.12 -5.46 -16.55
C GLU A 20 9.09 -4.35 -16.27
N THR A 21 8.54 -3.76 -17.32
CA THR A 21 7.49 -2.73 -17.24
C THR A 21 6.28 -3.24 -16.46
N TRP A 22 5.82 -4.46 -16.73
CA TRP A 22 4.69 -5.07 -16.04
C TRP A 22 4.95 -5.30 -14.56
N ASN A 23 6.10 -5.87 -14.20
CA ASN A 23 6.47 -6.13 -12.80
C ASN A 23 6.61 -4.82 -12.01
N ILE A 24 7.20 -3.78 -12.60
CA ILE A 24 7.23 -2.44 -11.98
C ILE A 24 5.80 -1.87 -11.87
N GLY A 25 4.93 -2.13 -12.85
CA GLY A 25 3.51 -1.77 -12.80
C GLY A 25 2.75 -2.43 -11.63
N VAL A 26 3.07 -3.69 -11.31
CA VAL A 26 2.53 -4.38 -10.14
C VAL A 26 3.04 -3.74 -8.85
N LEU A 27 4.34 -3.41 -8.77
CA LEU A 27 4.91 -2.69 -7.62
C LEU A 27 4.25 -1.30 -7.43
N LEU A 28 4.00 -0.58 -8.52
CA LEU A 28 3.25 0.69 -8.50
C LEU A 28 1.84 0.49 -7.95
N LEU A 29 1.12 -0.54 -8.40
CA LEU A 29 -0.22 -0.84 -7.89
C LEU A 29 -0.20 -1.08 -6.37
N LEU A 30 0.69 -1.95 -5.89
CA LEU A 30 0.81 -2.26 -4.46
C LEU A 30 1.18 -1.03 -3.64
N THR A 31 2.09 -0.20 -4.14
CA THR A 31 2.52 1.02 -3.45
C THR A 31 1.40 2.06 -3.39
N VAL A 32 0.61 2.23 -4.46
CA VAL A 32 -0.57 3.11 -4.46
C VAL A 32 -1.64 2.59 -3.50
N MET A 33 -1.89 1.28 -3.46
CA MET A 33 -2.83 0.68 -2.51
C MET A 33 -2.40 0.95 -1.06
N ALA A 34 -1.12 0.74 -0.74
CA ALA A 34 -0.57 1.06 0.58
C ALA A 34 -0.74 2.56 0.91
N THR A 35 -0.37 3.44 -0.01
CA THR A 35 -0.47 4.91 0.15
C THR A 35 -1.90 5.37 0.41
N ALA A 36 -2.86 4.85 -0.36
CA ALA A 36 -4.27 5.18 -0.22
C ALA A 36 -4.83 4.66 1.11
N PHE A 37 -4.46 3.44 1.51
CA PHE A 37 -4.87 2.86 2.79
C PHE A 37 -4.39 3.70 3.97
N VAL A 38 -3.08 3.99 4.08
CA VAL A 38 -2.57 4.78 5.21
C VAL A 38 -3.08 6.22 5.19
N GLY A 39 -3.38 6.77 4.01
CA GLY A 39 -4.02 8.08 3.85
C GLY A 39 -5.46 8.12 4.35
N TYR A 40 -6.23 7.06 4.10
CA TYR A 40 -7.61 6.92 4.58
C TYR A 40 -7.71 6.86 6.12
N VAL A 41 -6.61 6.50 6.80
CA VAL A 41 -6.57 6.47 8.27
C VAL A 41 -6.46 7.87 8.87
N LEU A 42 -5.88 8.83 8.15
CA LEU A 42 -5.51 10.15 8.69
C LEU A 42 -6.67 11.02 9.22
N PRO A 43 -7.90 11.00 8.63
CA PRO A 43 -9.04 11.74 9.18
C PRO A 43 -9.51 11.24 10.55
N TRP A 44 -9.05 10.06 10.97
CA TRP A 44 -9.34 9.45 12.28
C TRP A 44 -10.84 9.30 12.60
N GLY A 45 -11.66 9.02 11.58
CA GLY A 45 -13.08 8.69 11.74
C GLY A 45 -13.29 7.22 12.16
N GLN A 46 -14.55 6.85 12.45
CA GLN A 46 -14.92 5.47 12.83
C GLN A 46 -14.43 4.43 11.82
N MET A 47 -14.71 4.65 10.52
CA MET A 47 -14.30 3.71 9.46
C MET A 47 -12.78 3.70 9.28
N SER A 48 -12.10 4.83 9.47
CA SER A 48 -10.64 4.92 9.44
C SER A 48 -10.01 4.06 10.54
N PHE A 49 -10.51 4.18 11.77
CA PHE A 49 -10.02 3.45 12.94
C PHE A 49 -10.26 1.94 12.83
N TRP A 50 -11.51 1.54 12.56
CA TRP A 50 -11.86 0.12 12.45
C TRP A 50 -11.26 -0.53 11.21
N GLY A 51 -11.19 0.20 10.10
CA GLY A 51 -10.50 -0.24 8.89
C GLY A 51 -9.01 -0.50 9.15
N ALA A 52 -8.32 0.43 9.83
CA ALA A 52 -6.93 0.25 10.23
C ALA A 52 -6.75 -1.01 11.10
N THR A 53 -7.59 -1.16 12.12
CA THR A 53 -7.57 -2.29 13.06
C THR A 53 -7.73 -3.63 12.33
N VAL A 54 -8.78 -3.78 11.52
CA VAL A 54 -9.07 -5.06 10.85
C VAL A 54 -8.00 -5.40 9.81
N ILE A 55 -7.62 -4.44 8.95
CA ILE A 55 -6.71 -4.71 7.82
C ILE A 55 -5.31 -5.05 8.31
N THR A 56 -4.76 -4.28 9.27
CA THR A 56 -3.42 -4.58 9.80
C THR A 56 -3.40 -5.87 10.60
N ASN A 57 -4.47 -6.20 11.31
CA ASN A 57 -4.56 -7.43 12.09
C ASN A 57 -4.65 -8.70 11.23
N LEU A 58 -4.88 -8.60 9.90
CA LEU A 58 -4.75 -9.75 8.99
C LEU A 58 -3.34 -10.37 9.05
N LEU A 59 -2.31 -9.57 9.36
CA LEU A 59 -0.94 -10.05 9.51
C LEU A 59 -0.73 -10.94 10.74
N SER A 60 -1.64 -10.90 11.72
CA SER A 60 -1.59 -11.79 12.90
C SER A 60 -1.72 -13.27 12.52
N ALA A 61 -2.29 -13.56 11.35
CA ALA A 61 -2.44 -14.92 10.84
C ALA A 61 -1.10 -15.55 10.39
N ILE A 62 -0.01 -14.77 10.29
CA ILE A 62 1.32 -15.31 9.96
C ILE A 62 1.84 -16.13 11.15
N PRO A 63 2.17 -17.43 10.98
CA PRO A 63 2.65 -18.27 12.07
C PRO A 63 3.90 -17.71 12.73
N TYR A 64 3.99 -17.88 14.05
CA TYR A 64 5.13 -17.54 14.92
C TYR A 64 5.41 -16.04 15.09
N ILE A 65 5.34 -15.23 14.03
CA ILE A 65 5.74 -13.81 14.04
C ILE A 65 4.56 -12.84 13.87
N GLY A 66 3.35 -13.32 13.56
CA GLY A 66 2.23 -12.47 13.16
C GLY A 66 1.80 -11.46 14.22
N THR A 67 1.59 -11.89 15.46
CA THR A 67 1.18 -10.98 16.55
C THR A 67 2.24 -9.92 16.83
N THR A 68 3.51 -10.32 16.91
CA THR A 68 4.65 -9.41 17.07
C THR A 68 4.74 -8.39 15.93
N LEU A 69 4.49 -8.81 14.69
CA LEU A 69 4.50 -7.94 13.52
C LEU A 69 3.39 -6.88 13.59
N VAL A 70 2.18 -7.27 14.01
CA VAL A 70 1.04 -6.36 14.15
C VAL A 70 1.30 -5.31 15.24
N GLU A 71 1.72 -5.73 16.42
CA GLU A 71 2.05 -4.81 17.53
C GLU A 71 3.21 -3.88 17.15
N TRP A 72 4.19 -4.38 16.38
CA TRP A 72 5.28 -3.56 15.85
C TRP A 72 4.80 -2.50 14.84
N ILE A 73 3.85 -2.84 13.97
CA ILE A 73 3.23 -1.87 13.05
C ILE A 73 2.47 -0.80 13.84
N TRP A 74 1.69 -1.22 14.85
CA TRP A 74 0.90 -0.31 15.66
C TRP A 74 1.76 0.59 16.55
N GLY A 75 2.91 0.09 17.02
CA GLY A 75 3.70 0.73 18.06
C GLY A 75 3.02 0.67 19.43
N GLY A 76 2.27 -0.39 19.69
CA GLY A 76 1.45 -0.60 20.89
C GLY A 76 0.53 -1.82 20.75
N PHE A 77 -0.36 -2.01 21.71
CA PHE A 77 -1.30 -3.16 21.76
C PHE A 77 -2.54 -2.99 20.88
N SER A 78 -2.77 -1.80 20.35
CA SER A 78 -3.89 -1.46 19.48
C SER A 78 -3.52 -0.30 18.56
N VAL A 79 -4.34 -0.07 17.52
CA VAL A 79 -4.28 1.17 16.74
C VAL A 79 -4.52 2.36 17.67
N ASP A 80 -3.56 3.29 17.73
CA ASP A 80 -3.63 4.49 18.58
C ASP A 80 -2.73 5.62 18.01
N LYS A 81 -2.44 6.66 18.79
CA LYS A 81 -1.65 7.84 18.41
C LYS A 81 -0.29 7.50 17.78
N ALA A 82 0.39 6.46 18.28
CA ALA A 82 1.66 6.01 17.71
C ALA A 82 1.47 5.52 16.25
N THR A 83 0.42 4.75 16.01
CA THR A 83 0.04 4.29 14.67
C THR A 83 -0.28 5.46 13.74
N LEU A 84 -1.13 6.40 14.18
CA LEU A 84 -1.52 7.56 13.37
C LEU A 84 -0.32 8.40 12.93
N THR A 85 0.59 8.68 13.86
CA THR A 85 1.79 9.49 13.59
C THR A 85 2.71 8.82 12.56
N ARG A 86 2.89 7.49 12.66
CA ARG A 86 3.70 6.72 11.72
C ARG A 86 3.01 6.62 10.35
N PHE A 87 1.69 6.44 10.33
CA PHE A 87 0.91 6.36 9.10
C PHE A 87 0.93 7.68 8.35
N PHE A 88 0.91 8.82 9.06
CA PHE A 88 1.12 10.14 8.45
C PHE A 88 2.50 10.22 7.77
N ALA A 89 3.58 9.80 8.45
CA ALA A 89 4.92 9.80 7.88
C ALA A 89 5.01 8.89 6.63
N PHE A 90 4.41 7.69 6.68
CA PHE A 90 4.36 6.79 5.52
C PHE A 90 3.53 7.37 4.37
N HIS A 91 2.35 7.91 4.66
CA HIS A 91 1.50 8.54 3.65
C HIS A 91 2.20 9.71 2.96
N PHE A 92 3.07 10.43 3.68
CA PHE A 92 3.85 11.52 3.12
C PHE A 92 4.96 11.02 2.19
N ILE A 93 5.74 10.01 2.58
CA ILE A 93 6.91 9.56 1.79
C ILE A 93 6.54 8.67 0.60
N LEU A 94 5.52 7.81 0.72
CA LEU A 94 5.17 6.84 -0.32
C LEU A 94 4.81 7.46 -1.69
N PRO A 95 4.11 8.61 -1.79
CA PRO A 95 3.90 9.30 -3.06
C PRO A 95 5.18 9.63 -3.82
N PHE A 96 6.26 10.00 -3.12
CA PHE A 96 7.56 10.28 -3.77
C PHE A 96 8.22 8.99 -4.27
N ILE A 97 8.05 7.88 -3.54
CA ILE A 97 8.48 6.55 -4.00
C ILE A 97 7.67 6.14 -5.24
N ILE A 98 6.37 6.43 -5.28
CA ILE A 98 5.53 6.18 -6.48
C ILE A 98 6.05 6.99 -7.68
N THR A 99 6.42 8.26 -7.49
CA THR A 99 7.02 9.07 -8.56
C THR A 99 8.32 8.45 -9.09
N ALA A 100 9.20 7.98 -8.21
CA ALA A 100 10.43 7.31 -8.61
C ALA A 100 10.16 5.99 -9.36
N LEU A 101 9.24 5.16 -8.85
CA LEU A 101 8.82 3.92 -9.52
C LEU A 101 8.17 4.20 -10.88
N ALA A 102 7.41 5.28 -11.02
CA ALA A 102 6.81 5.68 -12.29
C ALA A 102 7.87 6.10 -13.31
N ALA A 103 8.92 6.80 -12.89
CA ALA A 103 10.05 7.12 -13.76
C ALA A 103 10.76 5.84 -14.25
N VAL A 104 10.97 4.86 -13.36
CA VAL A 104 11.56 3.56 -13.72
C VAL A 104 10.62 2.75 -14.63
N HIS A 105 9.31 2.77 -14.38
CA HIS A 105 8.31 2.13 -15.23
C HIS A 105 8.34 2.68 -16.67
N LEU A 106 8.49 3.99 -16.82
CA LEU A 106 8.60 4.65 -18.13
C LEU A 106 9.95 4.40 -18.80
N LEU A 107 11.01 4.13 -18.04
CA LEU A 107 12.33 3.80 -18.59
C LEU A 107 12.37 2.42 -19.27
N PHE A 108 11.56 1.47 -18.80
CA PHE A 108 11.44 0.13 -19.38
C PHE A 108 10.35 0.00 -20.45
N LEU A 109 9.50 1.02 -20.61
CA LEU A 109 8.46 1.07 -21.64
C LEU A 109 9.06 1.18 -23.06
#